data_AF-A0A0C1JLF8-F1
#
_entry.id   AF-A0A0C1JLF8-F1
#
_cell.length_a   1.000
_cell.length_b   1.000
_cell.length_c   1.000
_cell.angle_alpha   90.00
_cell.angle_beta   90.00
_cell.angle_gamma   90.00
#
_symmetry.space_group_name_H-M   'P 1'
#
loop_
_entity.id
_entity.type
_entity.pdbx_description
1 polymer ?
#
loop_
_entity_poly.entity_id
_entity_poly.type
_entity_poly.pdbx_seq_one_letter_code
_entity_poly.pdbx_strand_id
1 'polypeptide(L)'
;MGKILRKGRVMAIPYGLNILTCPVRTLNDWLNCSKISEGPLFRPINRHGQIMDKALTSKSVALITKRNKHLENQKHSFSGHSLWAGFATTAAIFGVPEHLIMKQTGHKSSDTIRRYIRLGNMWTENAATKIGL
;
A
#
# COMPACT_ATOMS: atom_id res chain seq x y z
N MET A 1 19.17 -2.79 21.25
CA MET A 1 18.69 -3.90 20.38
C MET A 1 18.42 -3.35 18.98
N GLY A 2 19.42 -3.38 18.08
CA GLY A 2 19.30 -2.82 16.73
C GLY A 2 18.32 -3.63 15.88
N LYS A 3 17.26 -3.00 15.37
CA LYS A 3 16.38 -3.63 14.37
C LYS A 3 17.23 -3.95 13.14
N ILE A 4 17.33 -5.22 12.78
CA ILE A 4 17.85 -5.63 11.47
C ILE A 4 16.94 -5.00 10.41
N LEU A 5 17.40 -3.92 9.79
CA LEU A 5 16.74 -3.35 8.63
C LEU A 5 16.95 -4.35 7.48
N ARG A 6 15.87 -4.99 7.01
CA ARG A 6 15.93 -5.76 5.78
C ARG A 6 16.50 -4.88 4.67
N LYS A 7 17.40 -5.44 3.85
CA LYS A 7 17.97 -4.75 2.69
C LYS A 7 16.80 -4.21 1.83
N GLY A 8 16.79 -2.91 1.57
CA GLY A 8 15.76 -2.26 0.75
C GLY A 8 15.75 -2.84 -0.67
N ARG A 9 14.66 -2.58 -1.41
CA ARG A 9 14.51 -2.97 -2.81
C ARG A 9 14.25 -1.74 -3.67
N VAL A 10 14.86 -1.68 -4.84
CA VAL A 10 14.59 -0.66 -5.85
C VAL A 10 13.29 -1.01 -6.58
N MET A 11 12.35 -0.07 -6.61
CA MET A 11 11.05 -0.22 -7.25
C MET A 11 10.70 1.04 -8.05
N ALA A 12 10.18 0.83 -9.25
CA ALA A 12 9.58 1.91 -10.02
C ALA A 12 8.18 2.22 -9.47
N ILE A 13 7.88 3.50 -9.28
CA ILE A 13 6.55 3.99 -8.90
C ILE A 13 6.21 5.09 -9.92
N PRO A 14 5.30 4.83 -10.88
CA PRO A 14 4.89 5.84 -11.85
C PRO A 14 3.98 6.88 -11.19
N TYR A 15 3.84 8.03 -11.85
CA TYR A 15 2.79 8.98 -11.50
C TYR A 15 1.41 8.32 -11.67
N GLY A 16 0.58 8.42 -10.63
CA GLY A 16 -0.82 8.01 -10.70
C GLY A 16 -1.64 8.95 -11.59
N LEU A 17 -2.64 8.38 -12.26
CA LEU A 17 -3.56 9.11 -13.14
C LEU A 17 -4.47 10.07 -12.36
N ASN A 18 -4.91 9.67 -11.17
CA ASN A 18 -5.70 10.53 -10.30
C ASN A 18 -4.77 11.37 -9.41
N ILE A 19 -4.89 12.69 -9.53
CA ILE A 19 -4.04 13.65 -8.81
C ILE A 19 -4.18 13.54 -7.29
N LEU A 20 -5.38 13.23 -6.78
CA LEU A 20 -5.66 13.16 -5.34
C LEU A 20 -5.09 11.90 -4.67
N THR A 21 -4.75 10.87 -5.44
CA THR A 21 -4.24 9.59 -4.93
C THR A 21 -2.88 9.22 -5.50
N CYS A 22 -2.21 10.14 -6.21
CA CYS A 22 -0.91 9.90 -6.83
C CYS A 22 0.21 9.87 -5.78
N PRO A 23 0.87 8.71 -5.53
CA PRO A 23 1.86 8.59 -4.47
C PRO A 23 3.10 9.45 -4.73
N VAL A 24 3.48 9.65 -5.99
CA VAL A 24 4.65 10.46 -6.37
C VAL A 24 4.42 11.94 -6.05
N ARG A 25 3.22 12.47 -6.38
CA ARG A 25 2.88 13.88 -6.08
C ARG A 25 2.79 14.11 -4.58
N THR A 26 2.06 13.27 -3.86
CA THR A 26 1.94 13.37 -2.40
C THR A 26 3.30 13.25 -1.70
N LEU A 27 4.20 12.40 -2.21
CA LEU A 27 5.56 12.29 -1.69
C LEU A 27 6.38 13.55 -1.93
N ASN A 28 6.32 14.12 -3.14
CA ASN A 28 7.01 15.37 -3.47
C ASN A 28 6.51 16.52 -2.60
N ASP A 29 5.19 16.63 -2.39
CA ASP A 29 4.59 17.64 -1.51
C ASP A 29 5.10 17.47 -0.06
N TRP A 30 5.15 16.23 0.42
CA TRP A 30 5.71 15.92 1.74
C TRP A 30 7.18 16.32 1.85
N LEU A 31 8.03 15.97 0.88
CA LEU A 31 9.45 16.34 0.87
C LEU A 31 9.64 17.86 0.83
N ASN A 32 8.84 18.56 0.01
CA ASN A 32 8.88 20.00 -0.12
C ASN A 32 8.52 20.72 1.18
N CYS A 33 7.51 20.22 1.91
CA CYS A 33 7.09 20.79 3.19
C CYS A 33 8.00 20.39 4.35
N SER A 34 8.47 19.14 4.37
CA SER A 34 9.27 18.59 5.48
C SER A 34 10.75 18.94 5.42
N LYS A 35 11.26 19.33 4.24
CA LYS A 35 12.69 19.61 3.98
C LYS A 35 13.62 18.45 4.32
N ILE A 36 13.09 17.22 4.32
CA ILE A 36 13.89 16.01 4.57
C ILE A 36 14.74 15.72 3.34
N SER A 37 16.06 15.78 3.49
CA SER A 37 17.03 15.35 2.47
C SER A 37 17.61 13.97 2.75
N GLU A 38 17.65 13.54 4.02
CA GLU A 38 18.26 12.29 4.45
C GLU A 38 17.54 11.65 5.65
N GLY A 39 17.92 10.41 5.97
CA GLY A 39 17.35 9.66 7.08
C GLY A 39 15.92 9.14 6.82
N PRO A 40 15.09 8.95 7.87
CA PRO A 40 13.76 8.40 7.72
C PRO A 40 12.83 9.32 6.92
N LEU A 41 12.21 8.78 5.88
CA LEU A 41 11.29 9.51 5.02
C LEU A 41 10.01 9.94 5.74
N PHE A 42 9.42 9.03 6.52
CA PHE A 42 8.24 9.32 7.33
C PHE A 42 8.64 9.51 8.79
N ARG A 43 8.32 10.68 9.33
CA ARG A 43 8.73 11.12 10.66
C ARG A 43 7.50 11.51 11.50
N PRO A 44 7.48 11.26 12.82
CA PRO A 44 6.40 11.74 13.68
C PRO A 44 6.34 13.26 13.71
N ILE A 45 5.12 13.80 13.75
CA ILE A 45 4.85 15.22 13.97
C ILE A 45 4.29 15.36 15.39
N ASN A 46 4.87 16.24 16.21
CA ASN A 46 4.39 16.47 17.56
C ASN A 46 3.15 17.40 17.56
N ARG A 47 2.55 17.62 18.74
CA ARG A 47 1.36 18.49 18.88
C ARG A 47 1.60 19.96 18.50
N HIS A 48 2.85 20.38 18.40
CA HIS A 48 3.26 21.74 18.01
C HIS A 48 3.60 21.83 16.51
N GLY A 49 3.33 20.79 15.73
CA GLY A 49 3.60 20.76 14.29
C GLY A 49 5.06 20.51 13.92
N GLN A 50 5.92 20.19 14.88
CA GLN A 50 7.35 19.97 14.63
C GLN A 50 7.61 18.53 14.15
N ILE A 51 8.41 18.40 13.09
CA ILE A 51 8.84 17.13 12.53
C ILE A 51 10.02 16.61 13.36
N MET A 52 9.89 15.40 13.89
CA MET A 52 10.90 14.79 14.77
C MET A 52 11.97 14.03 13.99
N ASP A 53 13.21 14.02 14.47
CA ASP A 53 14.31 13.28 13.81
C ASP A 53 14.33 11.79 14.17
N LYS A 54 13.20 11.10 13.92
CA LYS A 54 13.08 9.65 14.12
C LYS A 54 12.12 9.04 13.11
N ALA A 55 12.31 7.75 12.83
CA ALA A 55 11.39 7.01 11.97
C ALA A 55 10.00 6.88 12.61
N LEU A 56 8.97 7.05 11.78
CA LEU A 56 7.60 6.74 12.16
C LEU A 56 7.45 5.26 12.50
N THR A 57 6.75 4.94 13.58
CA THR A 57 6.56 3.54 14.00
C THR A 57 5.48 2.86 13.16
N SER A 58 5.56 1.53 13.00
CA SER A 58 4.51 0.74 12.33
C SER A 58 3.14 0.92 13.00
N LYS A 59 3.10 1.03 14.34
CA LYS A 59 1.88 1.35 15.09
C LYS A 59 1.30 2.71 14.71
N SER A 60 2.15 3.73 14.60
CA SER A 60 1.73 5.08 14.16
C SER A 60 1.16 5.06 12.75
N VAL A 61 1.80 4.35 11.80
CA VAL A 61 1.28 4.18 10.44
C VAL A 61 -0.11 3.55 10.47
N ALA A 62 -0.30 2.45 11.19
CA ALA A 62 -1.60 1.79 11.31
C ALA A 62 -2.68 2.72 11.89
N LEU A 63 -2.36 3.51 12.91
CA LEU A 63 -3.28 4.48 13.50
C LEU A 63 -3.62 5.60 12.52
N ILE A 64 -2.65 6.12 11.77
CA ILE A 64 -2.88 7.15 10.74
C ILE A 64 -3.82 6.61 9.67
N THR A 65 -3.58 5.40 9.16
CA THR A 65 -4.46 4.83 8.14
C THR A 65 -5.87 4.63 8.67
N LYS A 66 -6.04 4.15 9.91
CA LYS A 66 -7.36 3.98 10.55
C LYS A 66 -8.13 5.27 10.82
N ARG A 67 -7.45 6.43 10.82
CA ARG A 67 -8.12 7.75 10.93
C ARG A 67 -8.82 8.17 9.64
N ASN A 68 -8.62 7.46 8.53
CA ASN A 68 -9.35 7.73 7.30
C ASN A 68 -10.86 7.57 7.56
N LYS A 69 -11.64 8.63 7.27
CA LYS A 69 -13.08 8.67 7.49
C LYS A 69 -13.82 7.57 6.73
N HIS A 70 -13.34 7.20 5.54
CA HIS A 70 -13.92 6.12 4.74
C HIS A 70 -13.79 4.74 5.37
N LEU A 71 -12.95 4.58 6.40
CA LEU A 71 -12.78 3.32 7.10
C LEU A 71 -13.64 3.19 8.34
N GLU A 72 -14.52 4.15 8.66
CA GLU A 72 -15.28 4.19 9.92
C GLU A 72 -15.94 2.86 10.29
N ASN A 73 -16.61 2.22 9.33
CA ASN A 73 -17.29 0.93 9.53
C ASN A 73 -16.35 -0.29 9.50
N GLN A 74 -15.08 -0.11 9.14
CA GLN A 74 -14.10 -1.18 8.93
C GLN A 74 -12.82 -1.02 9.77
N LYS A 75 -12.78 -0.03 10.69
CA LYS A 75 -11.57 0.30 11.49
C LYS A 75 -10.98 -0.89 12.24
N HIS A 76 -11.83 -1.84 12.66
CA HIS A 76 -11.41 -3.04 13.38
C HIS A 76 -10.76 -4.08 12.47
N SER A 77 -11.29 -4.27 11.26
CA SER A 77 -10.80 -5.23 10.26
C SER A 77 -9.65 -4.69 9.41
N PHE A 78 -9.47 -3.37 9.38
CA PHE A 78 -8.41 -2.73 8.60
C PHE A 78 -7.06 -2.79 9.32
N SER A 79 -6.01 -3.17 8.59
CA SER A 79 -4.63 -3.22 9.07
C SER A 79 -3.66 -2.72 8.00
N GLY A 80 -2.36 -2.65 8.33
CA GLY A 80 -1.33 -2.32 7.33
C GLY A 80 -1.33 -3.27 6.12
N HIS A 81 -1.71 -4.54 6.31
CA HIS A 81 -1.81 -5.51 5.21
C HIS A 81 -3.03 -5.28 4.32
N SER A 82 -4.05 -4.55 4.78
CA SER A 82 -5.29 -4.33 4.03
C SER A 82 -5.04 -3.49 2.76
N LEU A 83 -4.13 -2.50 2.81
CA LEU A 83 -3.73 -1.75 1.62
C LEU A 83 -3.04 -2.64 0.59
N TRP A 84 -2.23 -3.57 1.08
CA TRP A 84 -1.46 -4.47 0.22
C TRP A 84 -2.36 -5.51 -0.46
N ALA A 85 -3.29 -6.09 0.31
CA ALA A 85 -4.37 -6.94 -0.17
C ALA A 85 -5.23 -6.22 -1.20
N GLY A 86 -5.68 -5.00 -0.89
CA GLY A 86 -6.48 -4.17 -1.79
C GLY A 86 -5.79 -3.93 -3.13
N PHE A 87 -4.50 -3.58 -3.11
CA PHE A 87 -3.71 -3.44 -4.34
C PHE A 87 -3.71 -4.72 -5.18
N ALA A 88 -3.44 -5.87 -4.56
CA ALA A 88 -3.37 -7.15 -5.27
C ALA A 88 -4.74 -7.54 -5.88
N THR A 89 -5.82 -7.40 -5.11
CA THR A 89 -7.18 -7.66 -5.58
C THR A 89 -7.56 -6.73 -6.73
N THR A 90 -7.32 -5.43 -6.59
CA THR A 90 -7.62 -4.46 -7.66
C THR A 90 -6.81 -4.73 -8.92
N ALA A 91 -5.50 -5.01 -8.79
CA ALA A 91 -4.67 -5.34 -9.95
C ALA A 91 -5.18 -6.60 -10.68
N ALA A 92 -5.63 -7.62 -9.94
CA ALA A 92 -6.24 -8.82 -10.52
C ALA A 92 -7.57 -8.52 -11.24
N ILE A 93 -8.44 -7.70 -10.65
CA ILE A 93 -9.69 -7.24 -11.30
C ILE A 93 -9.40 -6.56 -12.65
N PHE A 94 -8.31 -5.78 -12.73
CA PHE A 94 -7.86 -5.14 -13.97
C PHE A 94 -7.07 -6.06 -14.90
N GLY A 95 -7.04 -7.37 -14.63
CA GLY A 95 -6.40 -8.37 -15.49
C GLY A 95 -4.88 -8.34 -15.48
N VAL A 96 -4.24 -7.71 -14.48
CA VAL A 96 -2.78 -7.67 -14.39
C VAL A 96 -2.26 -9.09 -14.10
N PRO A 97 -1.31 -9.62 -14.90
CA PRO A 97 -0.74 -10.94 -14.68
C PRO A 97 -0.15 -11.12 -13.28
N GLU A 98 -0.38 -12.30 -12.67
CA GLU A 98 0.07 -12.65 -11.32
C GLU A 98 1.56 -12.35 -11.08
N HIS A 99 2.43 -12.71 -12.02
CA HIS A 99 3.88 -12.49 -11.90
C HIS A 99 4.26 -10.99 -11.81
N LEU A 100 3.50 -10.09 -12.44
CA LEU A 100 3.72 -8.64 -12.33
C LEU A 100 3.22 -8.11 -10.98
N ILE A 101 2.08 -8.61 -10.50
CA ILE A 101 1.58 -8.29 -9.16
C ILE A 101 2.59 -8.75 -8.11
N MET A 102 3.13 -9.97 -8.22
CA MET A 102 4.18 -10.51 -7.35
C MET A 102 5.46 -9.66 -7.41
N LYS A 103 5.89 -9.24 -8.60
CA LYS A 103 7.06 -8.36 -8.77
C LYS A 103 6.84 -7.04 -8.04
N GLN A 104 5.69 -6.39 -8.21
CA GLN A 104 5.37 -5.12 -7.56
C GLN A 104 5.29 -5.25 -6.04
N THR A 105 4.64 -6.30 -5.56
CA THR A 105 4.43 -6.53 -4.13
C THR A 105 5.66 -7.09 -3.41
N GLY A 106 6.54 -7.82 -4.11
CA GLY A 106 7.71 -8.48 -3.51
C GLY A 106 7.42 -9.86 -2.93
N HIS A 107 6.31 -10.49 -3.32
CA HIS A 107 6.03 -11.89 -2.98
C HIS A 107 6.96 -12.83 -3.73
N LYS A 108 7.60 -13.76 -3.00
CA LYS A 108 8.46 -14.79 -3.57
C LYS A 108 7.68 -16.06 -3.98
N SER A 109 6.56 -16.33 -3.30
CA SER A 109 5.63 -17.42 -3.65
C SER A 109 4.25 -16.86 -3.97
N SER A 110 3.58 -17.53 -4.90
CA SER A 110 2.21 -17.29 -5.31
C SER A 110 1.16 -17.58 -4.23
N ASP A 111 1.46 -18.49 -3.28
CA ASP A 111 0.43 -19.04 -2.38
C ASP A 111 -0.30 -17.97 -1.56
N THR A 112 0.45 -16.98 -1.08
CA THR A 112 -0.11 -15.89 -0.26
C THR A 112 -0.95 -14.91 -1.10
N ILE A 113 -0.54 -14.62 -2.35
CA ILE A 113 -1.21 -13.60 -3.17
C ILE A 113 -2.39 -14.16 -3.96
N ARG A 114 -2.39 -15.46 -4.26
CA ARG A 114 -3.48 -16.15 -4.97
C ARG A 114 -4.83 -15.98 -4.30
N ARG A 115 -4.90 -15.87 -2.97
CA ARG A 115 -6.16 -15.57 -2.27
C ARG A 115 -6.77 -14.25 -2.76
N TYR A 116 -5.97 -13.20 -2.90
CA TYR A 116 -6.43 -11.89 -3.36
C TYR A 116 -6.74 -11.90 -4.86
N ILE A 117 -5.92 -12.60 -5.65
CA ILE A 117 -6.14 -12.73 -7.10
C ILE A 117 -7.45 -13.47 -7.38
N ARG A 118 -7.72 -14.60 -6.72
CA ARG A 118 -8.97 -15.35 -6.87
C ARG A 118 -10.20 -14.52 -6.50
N LEU A 119 -10.10 -13.72 -5.43
CA LEU A 119 -11.18 -12.80 -5.05
C LEU A 119 -11.42 -11.73 -6.12
N GLY A 120 -10.36 -11.21 -6.75
CA GLY A 120 -10.47 -10.25 -7.84
C GLY A 120 -11.06 -10.86 -9.12
N ASN A 121 -10.66 -12.09 -9.45
CA ASN A 121 -11.07 -12.77 -10.68
C ASN A 121 -12.45 -13.43 -10.61
N MET A 122 -13.10 -13.43 -9.44
CA MET A 122 -14.39 -14.11 -9.22
C MET A 122 -15.49 -13.71 -10.21
N TRP A 123 -15.42 -12.47 -10.73
CA TRP A 123 -16.36 -11.92 -11.70
C TRP A 123 -15.84 -11.96 -13.14
N THR A 124 -14.53 -11.86 -13.35
CA THR A 124 -13.92 -11.75 -14.68
C THR A 124 -13.57 -13.11 -15.30
N GLU A 125 -13.27 -14.11 -14.47
CA GLU A 125 -12.90 -15.48 -14.90
C GLU A 125 -13.90 -16.53 -14.40
N ASN A 126 -15.17 -16.12 -14.25
CA ASN A 126 -16.21 -17.02 -13.78
C ASN A 126 -16.65 -17.99 -14.88
N ALA A 127 -16.61 -19.29 -14.58
CA ALA A 127 -17.06 -20.32 -15.51
C ALA A 127 -18.55 -20.19 -15.86
N ALA A 128 -19.41 -19.83 -14.90
CA ALA A 128 -20.84 -19.61 -15.12
C ALA A 128 -21.08 -18.52 -16.17
N THR A 129 -20.39 -17.40 -16.06
CA THR A 129 -20.46 -16.31 -17.04
C THR A 129 -20.00 -16.75 -18.43
N LYS A 130 -18.97 -17.61 -18.53
CA LYS A 130 -18.46 -18.12 -19.81
C LYS A 130 -19.40 -19.13 -20.48
N ILE A 131 -20.29 -19.77 -19.72
CA ILE A 131 -21.27 -20.74 -20.22
C ILE A 131 -22.71 -20.19 -20.22
N GLY A 132 -22.91 -18.92 -19.87
CA GLY A 132 -24.20 -18.23 -19.92
C GLY A 132 -25.17 -18.56 -18.77
N LEU A 133 -24.66 -18.88 -17.57
CA LEU A 133 -25.44 -19.09 -16.34
C LEU A 133 -25.32 -17.91 -15.36
#